data_AF-A0A8T6GYX3-F1
#
_entry.id   AF-A0A8T6GYX3-F1
#
_cell.length_a   1.000
_cell.length_b   1.000
_cell.length_c   1.000
_cell.angle_alpha   90.00
_cell.angle_beta   90.00
_cell.angle_gamma   90.00
#
_symmetry.space_group_name_H-M   'P 1'
#
loop_
_entity.id
_entity.type
_entity.pdbx_description
1 polymer ?
#
loop_
_entity_poly.entity_id
_entity_poly.type
_entity_poly.pdbx_seq_one_letter_code
_entity_poly.pdbx_strand_id
1 'polypeptide(L)'
;MQPASGKHYLPGDKEFLRRLEQRHRRGRFGKLFNYISIGVAVLALVALVLNVVNQAFGTIGVVNIIEPASLTEGRQLDELSKDELAQILADHVGGRLRVLIRDTISQVDAKRFTKASVAEIVADPNVDPAIAGELLKSISPGQQAALLADYADRSTLLNLVLEEVVEQQVIASFPLVEALFNFEAVKAEIEGPILEAYKTRHDHGEARVKIIRFHSWLDNDFLTSPMSSTPALAGVRTALIGSLGLMAVVALVSLPVGVGAAIYLEEYAGHGFISRLIETNVRNLAGVPSIIYGMLGLAIFVRALAPFTSGMIFGYNLDAPTVESVIERIAPAFDGAIAINDGVITSQSDIIDAPTAERIANAFLHFGKPSLTMHGNSKVAELSNSLAAALDIHVDTIDSRADDKRAIERRGKYYRFDLPRDAPISHEAYTELMKSLARINSFSPNGRTLVSAGLTLALLILPIIVINAQEAIRAVPFAIREASFGLGATRWQTIWRQVLPAALPGIMTGTILSASRAVGETAPLIVVGAATFLVTDPSSPFSQFTALPIQIYQWTARPQAQFADIAAAAIIVLLSLMLTLNAAAILLRNRYSIRF
;
A
#
# COMPACT_ATOMS: atom_id res chain seq x y z
N MET A 1 -89.03 -33.25 15.33
CA MET A 1 -87.57 -33.11 15.11
C MET A 1 -87.34 -31.83 14.32
N GLN A 2 -86.79 -30.80 14.96
CA GLN A 2 -86.52 -29.49 14.35
C GLN A 2 -85.15 -29.51 13.62
N PRO A 3 -84.99 -28.76 12.51
CA PRO A 3 -83.72 -28.69 11.79
C PRO A 3 -82.72 -27.79 12.54
N ALA A 4 -81.50 -28.28 12.73
CA ALA A 4 -80.42 -27.56 13.39
C ALA A 4 -79.94 -26.39 12.51
N SER A 5 -80.01 -25.18 13.06
CA SER A 5 -79.59 -23.93 12.42
C SER A 5 -78.08 -23.92 12.15
N GLY A 6 -77.70 -23.45 10.96
CA GLY A 6 -76.32 -23.39 10.47
C GLY A 6 -75.36 -22.67 11.41
N LYS A 7 -74.20 -23.28 11.63
CA LYS A 7 -73.04 -22.65 12.28
C LYS A 7 -72.51 -21.55 11.35
N HIS A 8 -72.60 -20.28 11.77
CA HIS A 8 -71.93 -19.18 11.09
C HIS A 8 -70.40 -19.38 11.17
N TYR A 9 -69.77 -19.63 10.02
CA TYR A 9 -68.31 -19.77 9.88
C TYR A 9 -67.58 -18.42 9.78
N LEU A 10 -68.30 -17.29 9.81
CA LEU A 10 -67.74 -15.95 9.80
C LEU A 10 -67.88 -15.34 11.20
N PRO A 11 -66.81 -14.75 11.79
CA PRO A 11 -66.92 -14.01 13.04
C PRO A 11 -67.95 -12.89 12.88
N GLY A 12 -68.86 -12.73 13.84
CA GLY A 12 -69.88 -11.69 13.79
C GLY A 12 -69.24 -10.29 13.67
N ASP A 13 -69.95 -9.36 13.02
CA ASP A 13 -69.40 -8.06 12.59
C ASP A 13 -68.58 -7.34 13.67
N LYS A 14 -69.06 -7.33 14.93
CA LYS A 14 -68.35 -6.69 16.04
C LYS A 14 -67.04 -7.38 16.41
N GLU A 15 -67.01 -8.71 16.41
CA GLU A 15 -65.79 -9.47 16.73
C GLU A 15 -64.79 -9.41 15.57
N PHE A 16 -65.27 -9.46 14.33
CA PHE A 16 -64.47 -9.24 13.14
C PHE A 16 -63.82 -7.84 13.16
N LEU A 17 -64.60 -6.78 13.37
CA LEU A 17 -64.09 -5.41 13.43
C LEU A 17 -63.08 -5.20 14.55
N ARG A 18 -63.29 -5.78 15.74
CA ARG A 18 -62.33 -5.72 16.85
C ARG A 18 -61.01 -6.41 16.52
N ARG A 19 -61.06 -7.61 15.94
CA ARG A 19 -59.85 -8.35 15.52
C ARG A 19 -59.13 -7.65 14.37
N LEU A 20 -59.88 -7.01 13.45
CA LEU A 20 -59.35 -6.22 12.35
C LEU A 20 -58.62 -4.97 12.88
N GLU A 21 -59.21 -4.24 13.82
CA GLU A 21 -58.57 -3.08 14.44
C GLU A 21 -57.28 -3.45 15.18
N GLN A 22 -57.29 -4.57 15.93
CA GLN A 22 -56.09 -5.10 16.58
C GLN A 22 -55.00 -5.47 15.58
N ARG A 23 -55.35 -6.11 14.45
CA ARG A 23 -54.41 -6.41 13.36
C ARG A 23 -53.85 -5.16 12.73
N HIS A 24 -54.67 -4.14 12.44
CA HIS A 24 -54.20 -2.86 11.90
C HIS A 24 -53.33 -2.09 12.90
N ARG A 25 -53.63 -2.12 14.21
CA ARG A 25 -52.77 -1.52 15.24
C ARG A 25 -51.41 -2.23 15.31
N ARG A 26 -51.39 -3.57 15.34
CA ARG A 26 -50.15 -4.37 15.30
C ARG A 26 -49.36 -4.15 14.01
N GLY A 27 -50.05 -4.06 12.86
CA GLY A 27 -49.44 -3.76 11.57
C GLY A 27 -48.83 -2.35 11.52
N ARG A 28 -49.53 -1.34 12.05
CA ARG A 28 -49.00 0.03 12.17
C ARG A 28 -47.79 0.09 13.09
N PHE A 29 -47.84 -0.60 14.22
CA PHE A 29 -46.70 -0.69 15.13
C PHE A 29 -45.50 -1.35 14.46
N GLY A 30 -45.69 -2.49 13.80
CA GLY A 30 -44.61 -3.17 13.07
C GLY A 30 -44.03 -2.30 11.95
N LYS A 31 -44.86 -1.55 11.22
CA LYS A 31 -44.41 -0.60 10.20
C LYS A 31 -43.58 0.54 10.81
N LEU A 32 -44.06 1.12 11.92
CA LEU A 32 -43.36 2.18 12.64
C LEU A 32 -42.01 1.69 13.18
N PHE A 33 -41.97 0.51 13.79
CA PHE A 33 -40.74 -0.10 14.27
C PHE A 33 -39.70 -0.26 13.16
N ASN A 34 -40.09 -0.81 12.00
CA ASN A 34 -39.19 -0.95 10.85
C ASN A 34 -38.69 0.40 10.33
N TYR A 35 -39.54 1.43 10.26
CA TYR A 35 -39.10 2.77 9.86
C TYR A 35 -38.13 3.40 10.86
N ILE A 36 -38.38 3.27 12.16
CA ILE A 36 -37.46 3.75 13.20
C ILE A 36 -36.13 3.02 13.10
N SER A 37 -36.14 1.70 12.89
CA SER A 37 -34.92 0.90 12.74
C SER A 37 -34.07 1.36 11.54
N ILE A 38 -34.69 1.60 10.38
CA ILE A 38 -34.01 2.15 9.21
C ILE A 38 -33.49 3.56 9.50
N GLY A 39 -34.32 4.41 10.13
CA GLY A 39 -33.94 5.78 10.49
C GLY A 39 -32.71 5.83 11.40
N VAL A 40 -32.68 5.00 12.45
CA VAL A 40 -31.52 4.89 13.35
C VAL A 40 -30.28 4.41 12.62
N ALA A 41 -30.39 3.39 11.76
CA ALA A 41 -29.26 2.87 10.98
C ALA A 41 -28.68 3.93 10.02
N VAL A 42 -29.55 4.66 9.31
CA VAL A 42 -29.15 5.74 8.40
C VAL A 42 -28.51 6.89 9.16
N LEU A 43 -29.10 7.33 10.29
CA LEU A 43 -28.54 8.39 11.11
C LEU A 43 -27.17 8.01 11.68
N ALA A 44 -27.00 6.77 12.13
CA ALA A 44 -25.70 6.28 12.62
C ALA A 44 -24.65 6.27 11.50
N LEU A 45 -25.01 5.81 10.29
CA LEU A 45 -24.11 5.82 9.14
C LEU A 45 -23.72 7.24 8.73
N VAL A 46 -24.70 8.15 8.66
CA VAL A 46 -24.46 9.57 8.34
C VAL A 46 -23.56 10.21 9.39
N ALA A 47 -23.81 9.96 10.68
CA ALA A 47 -22.95 10.47 11.75
C ALA A 47 -21.51 9.95 11.63
N LEU A 48 -21.32 8.66 11.30
CA LEU A 48 -19.99 8.08 11.12
C LEU A 48 -19.27 8.68 9.92
N VAL A 49 -19.94 8.82 8.78
CA VAL A 49 -19.36 9.44 7.57
C VAL A 49 -19.02 10.91 7.82
N LEU A 50 -19.92 11.66 8.45
CA LEU A 50 -19.65 13.06 8.82
C LEU A 50 -18.48 13.18 9.79
N ASN A 51 -18.32 12.25 10.74
CA ASN A 51 -17.17 12.24 11.63
C ASN A 51 -15.85 11.99 10.88
N VAL A 52 -15.84 11.06 9.92
CA VAL A 52 -14.65 10.80 9.09
C VAL A 52 -14.32 12.01 8.21
N VAL A 53 -15.31 12.63 7.57
CA VAL A 53 -15.13 13.86 6.79
C VAL A 53 -14.62 14.99 7.70
N ASN A 54 -15.18 15.12 8.89
CA ASN A 54 -14.76 16.13 9.86
C ASN A 54 -13.28 16.00 10.27
N GLN A 55 -12.73 14.78 10.30
CA GLN A 55 -11.33 14.54 10.63
C GLN A 55 -10.40 14.71 9.41
N ALA A 56 -10.84 14.28 8.22
CA ALA A 56 -10.02 14.33 7.01
C ALA A 56 -9.84 15.75 6.44
N PHE A 57 -10.77 16.65 6.73
CA PHE A 57 -10.75 18.05 6.34
C PHE A 57 -10.67 18.90 7.61
N GLY A 58 -9.87 19.95 7.61
CA GLY A 58 -9.68 20.72 8.84
C GLY A 58 -8.89 21.99 8.66
N THR A 59 -8.48 22.56 9.78
CA THR A 59 -7.51 23.66 9.80
C THR A 59 -6.27 23.19 10.52
N ILE A 60 -5.12 23.46 9.94
CA ILE A 60 -3.83 23.19 10.56
C ILE A 60 -3.20 24.49 11.02
N GLY A 61 -2.61 24.45 12.22
CA GLY A 61 -1.70 25.47 12.69
C GLY A 61 -0.31 25.15 12.16
N VAL A 62 0.23 26.05 11.34
CA VAL A 62 1.56 25.86 10.77
C VAL A 62 2.52 26.94 11.22
N VAL A 63 3.64 26.48 11.78
CA VAL A 63 4.71 27.33 12.28
C VAL A 63 5.86 27.31 11.31
N ASN A 64 6.40 28.49 11.07
CA ASN A 64 7.62 28.66 10.34
C ASN A 64 8.73 28.96 11.34
N ILE A 65 9.83 28.22 11.22
CA ILE A 65 11.01 28.45 12.04
C ILE A 65 11.73 29.71 11.53
N ILE A 66 11.78 29.91 10.20
CA ILE A 66 12.33 31.11 9.57
C ILE A 66 11.23 31.93 8.88
N GLU A 67 11.18 33.24 9.14
CA GLU A 67 10.16 34.13 8.57
C GLU A 67 10.41 34.38 7.06
N PRO A 68 9.49 34.05 6.14
CA PRO A 68 9.80 34.13 4.71
C PRO A 68 10.06 35.55 4.16
N ALA A 69 9.57 36.58 4.87
CA ALA A 69 9.84 37.97 4.50
C ALA A 69 11.30 38.36 4.75
N SER A 70 12.00 37.69 5.68
CA SER A 70 13.43 37.92 5.92
C SER A 70 14.31 37.34 4.81
N LEU A 71 13.81 36.33 4.08
CA LEU A 71 14.52 35.66 2.99
C LEU A 71 14.49 36.43 1.66
N THR A 72 13.64 37.45 1.55
CA THR A 72 13.20 38.01 0.26
C THR A 72 13.14 39.54 0.23
N GLU A 73 13.78 40.19 1.21
CA GLU A 73 13.74 41.65 1.40
C GLU A 73 12.31 42.23 1.39
N GLY A 74 11.32 41.45 1.86
CA GLY A 74 9.92 41.86 1.95
C GLY A 74 9.03 41.53 0.75
N ARG A 75 9.53 40.86 -0.30
CA ARG A 75 8.68 40.31 -1.38
C ARG A 75 7.97 39.02 -0.94
N GLN A 76 6.80 38.72 -1.50
CA GLN A 76 6.16 37.44 -1.23
C GLN A 76 6.86 36.30 -1.98
N LEU A 77 7.07 35.14 -1.34
CA LEU A 77 7.66 33.96 -1.99
C LEU A 77 6.87 33.55 -3.24
N ASP A 78 5.56 33.80 -3.24
CA ASP A 78 4.64 33.49 -4.33
C ASP A 78 4.80 34.41 -5.56
N GLU A 79 5.61 35.45 -5.47
CA GLU A 79 5.92 36.36 -6.60
C GLU A 79 7.29 36.07 -7.22
N LEU A 80 8.08 35.19 -6.61
CA LEU A 80 9.44 34.87 -7.07
C LEU A 80 9.45 33.96 -8.30
N SER A 81 10.46 34.14 -9.13
CA SER A 81 10.79 33.26 -10.25
C SER A 81 11.35 31.92 -9.77
N LYS A 82 11.39 30.91 -10.67
CA LYS A 82 11.97 29.59 -10.35
C LYS A 82 13.44 29.70 -9.94
N ASP A 83 14.20 30.55 -10.63
CA ASP A 83 15.62 30.77 -10.35
C ASP A 83 15.84 31.41 -8.98
N GLU A 84 15.04 32.40 -8.62
CA GLU A 84 15.10 33.04 -7.29
C GLU A 84 14.76 32.04 -6.18
N LEU A 85 13.74 31.19 -6.35
CA LEU A 85 13.38 30.15 -5.38
C LEU A 85 14.49 29.10 -5.24
N ALA A 86 15.07 28.66 -6.34
CA ALA A 86 16.17 27.71 -6.33
C ALA A 86 17.44 28.31 -5.70
N GLN A 87 17.69 29.60 -5.90
CA GLN A 87 18.81 30.29 -5.27
C GLN A 87 18.63 30.37 -3.75
N ILE A 88 17.42 30.68 -3.26
CA ILE A 88 17.11 30.65 -1.82
C ILE A 88 17.41 29.27 -1.22
N LEU A 89 17.06 28.19 -1.92
CA LEU A 89 17.40 26.82 -1.52
C LEU A 89 18.93 26.62 -1.44
N ALA A 90 19.68 27.05 -2.45
CA ALA A 90 21.13 26.91 -2.44
C ALA A 90 21.80 27.65 -1.28
N ASP A 91 21.30 28.84 -0.95
CA ASP A 91 21.88 29.71 0.07
C ASP A 91 21.64 29.20 1.50
N HIS A 92 20.52 28.50 1.75
CA HIS A 92 20.11 28.10 3.11
C HIS A 92 20.19 26.60 3.37
N VAL A 93 19.97 25.76 2.36
CA VAL A 93 19.91 24.29 2.50
C VAL A 93 21.29 23.64 2.31
N GLY A 94 22.22 24.34 1.65
CA GLY A 94 23.62 23.95 1.49
C GLY A 94 23.78 22.49 1.05
N GLY A 95 24.34 21.65 1.93
CA GLY A 95 24.65 20.24 1.63
C GLY A 95 23.44 19.33 1.37
N ARG A 96 22.23 19.73 1.80
CA ARG A 96 20.96 19.02 1.58
C ARG A 96 20.37 19.27 0.19
N LEU A 97 20.84 20.27 -0.56
CA LEU A 97 20.35 20.55 -1.92
C LEU A 97 20.43 19.33 -2.85
N ARG A 98 21.46 18.49 -2.66
CA ARG A 98 21.61 17.21 -3.36
C ARG A 98 20.50 16.21 -3.00
N VAL A 99 20.07 16.19 -1.75
CA VAL A 99 18.94 15.35 -1.31
C VAL A 99 17.65 15.83 -1.98
N LEU A 100 17.45 17.14 -2.08
CA LEU A 100 16.27 17.68 -2.75
C LEU A 100 16.25 17.35 -4.25
N ILE A 101 17.41 17.46 -4.92
CA ILE A 101 17.54 17.04 -6.33
C ILE A 101 17.21 15.56 -6.51
N ARG A 102 17.67 14.72 -5.57
CA ARG A 102 17.32 13.29 -5.55
C ARG A 102 15.82 13.06 -5.46
N ASP A 103 15.19 13.72 -4.50
CA ASP A 103 13.79 13.43 -4.18
C ASP A 103 12.81 14.09 -5.17
N THR A 104 13.27 15.13 -5.89
CA THR A 104 12.42 15.94 -6.75
C THR A 104 12.55 15.62 -8.23
N ILE A 105 13.78 15.54 -8.75
CA ILE A 105 14.03 15.46 -10.20
C ILE A 105 14.82 14.23 -10.64
N SER A 106 15.33 13.43 -9.69
CA SER A 106 16.12 12.24 -10.04
C SER A 106 15.26 11.10 -10.57
N GLN A 107 15.63 10.61 -11.74
CA GLN A 107 15.13 9.36 -12.33
C GLN A 107 15.95 8.13 -11.90
N VAL A 108 16.94 8.34 -11.04
CA VAL A 108 17.88 7.32 -10.57
C VAL A 108 17.61 7.00 -9.10
N ASP A 109 17.65 5.71 -8.76
CA ASP A 109 17.46 5.22 -7.40
C ASP A 109 18.36 5.92 -6.37
N ALA A 110 17.85 6.12 -5.16
CA ALA A 110 18.55 6.83 -4.08
C ALA A 110 19.95 6.26 -3.75
N LYS A 111 20.18 4.97 -4.00
CA LYS A 111 21.47 4.29 -3.81
C LYS A 111 22.51 4.64 -4.89
N ARG A 112 22.05 4.92 -6.11
CA ARG A 112 22.91 5.26 -7.26
C ARG A 112 23.10 6.76 -7.42
N PHE A 113 22.16 7.56 -6.91
CA PHE A 113 22.12 9.01 -7.03
C PHE A 113 23.47 9.70 -6.78
N THR A 114 24.17 9.37 -5.68
CA THR A 114 25.44 10.02 -5.32
C THR A 114 26.59 9.73 -6.30
N LYS A 115 26.44 8.70 -7.14
CA LYS A 115 27.45 8.19 -8.08
C LYS A 115 27.04 8.39 -9.55
N ALA A 116 25.81 8.83 -9.81
CA ALA A 116 25.29 9.08 -11.15
C ALA A 116 25.75 10.47 -11.65
N SER A 117 25.97 10.58 -12.96
CA SER A 117 26.23 11.89 -13.60
C SER A 117 24.97 12.74 -13.61
N VAL A 118 25.11 14.06 -13.77
CA VAL A 118 23.95 14.97 -13.87
C VAL A 118 23.02 14.55 -15.02
N ALA A 119 23.56 14.14 -16.16
CA ALA A 119 22.76 13.65 -17.29
C ALA A 119 21.99 12.36 -16.97
N GLU A 120 22.58 11.44 -16.20
CA GLU A 120 21.89 10.23 -15.76
C GLU A 120 20.78 10.54 -14.75
N ILE A 121 21.02 11.49 -13.83
CA ILE A 121 20.06 11.89 -12.80
C ILE A 121 18.78 12.45 -13.42
N VAL A 122 18.91 13.34 -14.39
CA VAL A 122 17.77 14.02 -15.01
C VAL A 122 17.19 13.25 -16.21
N ALA A 123 17.99 12.40 -16.84
CA ALA A 123 17.64 11.61 -18.03
C ALA A 123 17.19 12.48 -19.23
N ASP A 124 17.67 13.72 -19.34
CA ASP A 124 17.43 14.62 -20.47
C ASP A 124 18.71 14.82 -21.30
N PRO A 125 18.68 14.58 -22.63
CA PRO A 125 19.83 14.81 -23.51
C PRO A 125 20.22 16.29 -23.71
N ASN A 126 19.39 17.24 -23.27
CA ASN A 126 19.62 18.68 -23.43
C ASN A 126 20.21 19.36 -22.18
N VAL A 127 20.60 18.59 -21.16
CA VAL A 127 21.36 19.11 -20.00
C VAL A 127 22.61 19.83 -20.49
N ASP A 128 22.94 20.97 -19.85
CA ASP A 128 24.13 21.75 -20.19
C ASP A 128 25.37 20.83 -20.31
N PRO A 129 26.01 20.78 -21.50
CA PRO A 129 27.15 19.90 -21.77
C PRO A 129 28.32 20.10 -20.79
N ALA A 130 28.44 21.28 -20.17
CA ALA A 130 29.49 21.58 -19.20
C ALA A 130 29.34 20.82 -17.87
N ILE A 131 28.10 20.44 -17.50
CA ILE A 131 27.79 19.74 -16.25
C ILE A 131 27.24 18.33 -16.46
N ALA A 132 26.82 17.98 -17.67
CA ALA A 132 26.18 16.70 -18.00
C ALA A 132 26.99 15.46 -17.56
N GLY A 133 28.32 15.50 -17.72
CA GLY A 133 29.22 14.40 -17.34
C GLY A 133 29.74 14.45 -15.90
N GLU A 134 29.45 15.53 -15.17
CA GLU A 134 29.93 15.75 -13.80
C GLU A 134 29.05 15.03 -12.77
N LEU A 135 29.59 14.83 -11.57
CA LEU A 135 28.80 14.37 -10.44
C LEU A 135 28.06 15.54 -9.81
N LEU A 136 26.88 15.28 -9.25
CA LEU A 136 26.12 16.35 -8.58
C LEU A 136 26.89 17.00 -7.42
N LYS A 137 27.83 16.28 -6.79
CA LYS A 137 28.70 16.82 -5.73
C LYS A 137 29.81 17.74 -6.27
N SER A 138 30.26 17.55 -7.51
CA SER A 138 31.37 18.35 -8.08
C SER A 138 30.90 19.69 -8.64
N ILE A 139 29.62 19.82 -8.97
CA ILE A 139 29.04 21.10 -9.41
C ILE A 139 28.70 22.02 -8.23
N SER A 140 28.77 23.33 -8.48
CA SER A 140 28.50 24.36 -7.47
C SER A 140 27.04 24.34 -6.98
N PRO A 141 26.76 24.84 -5.76
CA PRO A 141 25.38 24.98 -5.28
C PRO A 141 24.49 25.82 -6.22
N GLY A 142 25.04 26.85 -6.88
CA GLY A 142 24.31 27.62 -7.89
C GLY A 142 23.96 26.82 -9.14
N GLN A 143 24.86 25.94 -9.61
CA GLN A 143 24.56 25.02 -10.71
C GLN A 143 23.54 23.93 -10.31
N GLN A 144 23.58 23.48 -9.05
CA GLN A 144 22.58 22.58 -8.49
C GLN A 144 21.20 23.25 -8.40
N ALA A 145 21.15 24.52 -8.00
CA ALA A 145 19.93 25.32 -8.02
C ALA A 145 19.40 25.52 -9.44
N ALA A 146 20.26 25.83 -10.41
CA ALA A 146 19.86 25.96 -11.81
C ALA A 146 19.20 24.66 -12.33
N LEU A 147 19.76 23.49 -12.02
CA LEU A 147 19.15 22.20 -12.35
C LEU A 147 17.75 22.04 -11.73
N LEU A 148 17.56 22.44 -10.48
CA LEU A 148 16.24 22.44 -9.86
C LEU A 148 15.28 23.41 -10.56
N ALA A 149 15.74 24.61 -10.91
CA ALA A 149 14.92 25.61 -11.60
C ALA A 149 14.49 25.17 -13.01
N ASP A 150 15.38 24.49 -13.73
CA ASP A 150 15.15 24.01 -15.10
C ASP A 150 14.15 22.85 -15.13
N TYR A 151 14.26 21.90 -14.20
CA TYR A 151 13.54 20.63 -14.27
C TYR A 151 12.40 20.47 -13.26
N ALA A 152 12.36 21.25 -12.18
CA ALA A 152 11.26 21.20 -11.23
C ALA A 152 10.17 22.24 -11.55
N ASP A 153 8.93 21.90 -11.22
CA ASP A 153 7.83 22.85 -11.29
C ASP A 153 7.97 23.94 -10.24
N ARG A 154 7.45 25.14 -10.55
CA ARG A 154 7.54 26.29 -9.66
C ARG A 154 6.88 26.02 -8.30
N SER A 155 5.74 25.34 -8.29
CA SER A 155 5.04 24.93 -7.07
C SER A 155 5.88 23.98 -6.23
N THR A 156 6.62 23.07 -6.86
CA THR A 156 7.52 22.14 -6.20
C THR A 156 8.68 22.87 -5.55
N LEU A 157 9.33 23.80 -6.27
CA LEU A 157 10.39 24.65 -5.71
C LEU A 157 9.91 25.51 -4.54
N LEU A 158 8.72 26.09 -4.67
CA LEU A 158 8.09 26.84 -3.60
C LEU A 158 7.84 25.96 -2.37
N ASN A 159 7.31 24.75 -2.55
CA ASN A 159 7.09 23.80 -1.46
C ASN A 159 8.40 23.37 -0.79
N LEU A 160 9.46 23.13 -1.58
CA LEU A 160 10.78 22.80 -1.03
C LEU A 160 11.36 23.96 -0.22
N VAL A 161 11.24 25.21 -0.68
CA VAL A 161 11.66 26.38 0.11
C VAL A 161 10.86 26.45 1.41
N LEU A 162 9.55 26.20 1.36
CA LEU A 162 8.69 26.17 2.53
C LEU A 162 9.06 25.05 3.51
N GLU A 163 9.43 23.86 3.01
CA GLU A 163 9.75 22.70 3.84
C GLU A 163 11.17 22.71 4.40
N GLU A 164 12.16 23.14 3.61
CA GLU A 164 13.58 22.94 3.94
C GLU A 164 14.30 24.21 4.40
N VAL A 165 13.82 25.40 4.00
CA VAL A 165 14.41 26.68 4.43
C VAL A 165 13.56 27.33 5.51
N VAL A 166 12.27 27.42 5.23
CA VAL A 166 11.30 27.99 6.16
C VAL A 166 10.98 27.00 7.29
N GLU A 167 11.23 25.70 7.06
CA GLU A 167 10.95 24.58 7.94
C GLU A 167 9.51 24.62 8.46
N GLN A 168 8.58 24.65 7.52
CA GLN A 168 7.16 24.73 7.81
C GLN A 168 6.68 23.44 8.48
N GLN A 169 6.35 23.50 9.78
CA GLN A 169 5.89 22.36 10.56
C GLN A 169 4.45 22.51 11.03
N VAL A 170 3.67 21.43 10.90
CA VAL A 170 2.31 21.35 11.45
C VAL A 170 2.40 21.10 12.95
N ILE A 171 1.98 22.10 13.75
CA ILE A 171 2.03 22.02 15.21
C ILE A 171 0.71 21.51 15.82
N ALA A 172 -0.40 21.69 15.10
CA ALA A 172 -1.72 21.24 15.51
C ALA A 172 -2.64 21.10 14.29
N SER A 173 -3.68 20.27 14.44
CA SER A 173 -4.73 20.02 13.46
C SER A 173 -6.07 20.05 14.17
N PHE A 174 -7.04 20.74 13.59
CA PHE A 174 -8.38 20.91 14.11
C PHE A 174 -9.41 20.40 13.11
N PRO A 175 -10.43 19.63 13.54
CA PRO A 175 -11.46 19.11 12.65
C PRO A 175 -12.27 20.20 11.92
N LEU A 176 -12.86 19.85 10.77
CA LEU A 176 -13.63 20.72 9.87
C LEU A 176 -14.67 21.59 10.58
N VAL A 177 -15.55 20.97 11.38
CA VAL A 177 -16.70 21.62 12.00
C VAL A 177 -16.23 22.64 13.02
N GLU A 178 -15.23 22.29 13.83
CA GLU A 178 -14.65 23.22 14.79
C GLU A 178 -13.96 24.38 14.07
N ALA A 179 -13.18 24.09 13.03
CA ALA A 179 -12.55 25.09 12.19
C ALA A 179 -13.54 26.03 11.48
N LEU A 180 -14.70 25.52 11.04
CA LEU A 180 -15.70 26.31 10.31
C LEU A 180 -16.55 27.18 11.23
N PHE A 181 -16.95 26.66 12.39
CA PHE A 181 -17.89 27.36 13.28
C PHE A 181 -17.21 28.11 14.44
N ASN A 182 -15.99 27.73 14.82
CA ASN A 182 -15.24 28.31 15.94
C ASN A 182 -13.84 28.80 15.51
N PHE A 183 -13.70 29.31 14.28
CA PHE A 183 -12.41 29.69 13.70
C PHE A 183 -11.59 30.65 14.58
N GLU A 184 -12.22 31.66 15.19
CA GLU A 184 -11.52 32.61 16.06
C GLU A 184 -10.93 31.94 17.32
N ALA A 185 -11.65 30.99 17.90
CA ALA A 185 -11.17 30.24 19.06
C ALA A 185 -10.00 29.31 18.68
N VAL A 186 -10.14 28.59 17.55
CA VAL A 186 -9.07 27.74 17.00
C VAL A 186 -7.82 28.57 16.72
N LYS A 187 -7.99 29.75 16.12
CA LYS A 187 -6.87 30.67 15.85
C LYS A 187 -6.18 31.11 17.13
N ALA A 188 -6.94 31.54 18.14
CA ALA A 188 -6.39 31.96 19.42
C ALA A 188 -5.65 30.81 20.14
N GLU A 189 -6.15 29.58 20.03
CA GLU A 189 -5.52 28.39 20.63
C GLU A 189 -4.19 28.03 19.94
N ILE A 190 -4.14 28.11 18.61
CA ILE A 190 -2.92 27.90 17.84
C ILE A 190 -1.87 28.97 18.17
N GLU A 191 -2.26 30.25 18.11
CA GLU A 191 -1.35 31.39 18.30
C GLU A 191 -0.89 31.56 19.76
N GLY A 192 -1.66 31.09 20.73
CA GLY A 192 -1.34 31.14 22.16
C GLY A 192 -0.71 29.85 22.68
N PRO A 193 -1.48 29.02 23.41
CA PRO A 193 -0.95 27.92 24.21
C PRO A 193 -0.19 26.86 23.40
N ILE A 194 -0.64 26.55 22.19
CA ILE A 194 -0.01 25.51 21.36
C ILE A 194 1.35 25.99 20.86
N LEU A 195 1.44 27.22 20.35
CA LEU A 195 2.70 27.80 19.90
C LEU A 195 3.70 27.91 21.05
N GLU A 196 3.27 28.36 22.23
CA GLU A 196 4.14 28.47 23.42
C GLU A 196 4.68 27.10 23.87
N ALA A 197 3.81 26.09 23.91
CA ALA A 197 4.20 24.72 24.24
C ALA A 197 5.19 24.16 23.20
N TYR A 198 5.00 24.48 21.92
CA TYR A 198 5.91 24.08 20.85
C TYR A 198 7.30 24.73 21.00
N LYS A 199 7.35 26.06 21.20
CA LYS A 199 8.60 26.83 21.41
C LYS A 199 9.40 26.27 22.58
N THR A 200 8.72 26.03 23.70
CA THR A 200 9.33 25.50 24.93
C THR A 200 9.91 24.10 24.71
N ARG A 201 9.25 23.26 23.91
CA ARG A 201 9.66 21.88 23.66
C ARG A 201 10.82 21.77 22.67
N HIS A 202 10.98 22.71 21.74
CA HIS A 202 11.89 22.56 20.60
C HIS A 202 13.02 23.60 20.52
N ASP A 203 13.28 24.39 21.58
CA ASP A 203 14.33 25.43 21.61
C ASP A 203 14.29 26.42 20.42
N HIS A 204 13.13 26.56 19.79
CA HIS A 204 12.90 27.46 18.67
C HIS A 204 12.39 28.81 19.22
N GLY A 205 13.31 29.64 19.74
CA GLY A 205 12.99 30.92 20.37
C GLY A 205 12.27 31.94 19.47
N GLU A 206 12.41 31.81 18.15
CA GLU A 206 11.86 32.76 17.16
C GLU A 206 10.69 32.22 16.34
N ALA A 207 10.24 30.98 16.57
CA ALA A 207 9.18 30.37 15.78
C ALA A 207 7.88 31.20 15.81
N ARG A 208 7.25 31.43 14.65
CA ARG A 208 5.97 32.16 14.56
C ARG A 208 4.94 31.35 13.79
N VAL A 209 3.70 31.37 14.27
CA VAL A 209 2.55 30.88 13.50
C VAL A 209 2.38 31.82 12.32
N LYS A 210 2.57 31.31 11.10
CA LYS A 210 2.43 32.12 9.90
C LYS A 210 1.13 31.81 9.16
N ILE A 211 0.69 30.56 9.17
CA ILE A 211 -0.40 30.12 8.29
C ILE A 211 -1.38 29.27 9.09
N ILE A 212 -2.56 29.84 9.30
CA ILE A 212 -3.76 29.10 9.67
C ILE A 212 -4.57 29.00 8.38
N ARG A 213 -4.44 27.86 7.71
CA ARG A 213 -5.17 27.59 6.49
C ARG A 213 -6.03 26.37 6.67
N PHE A 214 -7.15 26.39 5.96
CA PHE A 214 -7.86 25.17 5.67
C PHE A 214 -6.90 24.20 4.98
N HIS A 215 -6.83 22.98 5.51
CA HIS A 215 -6.01 21.91 4.97
C HIS A 215 -6.88 20.69 4.77
N SER A 216 -6.77 20.14 3.57
CA SER A 216 -7.29 18.83 3.28
C SER A 216 -6.14 17.85 3.33
N TRP A 217 -6.27 16.82 4.16
CA TRP A 217 -5.37 15.67 4.13
C TRP A 217 -5.66 14.76 2.91
N LEU A 218 -6.71 15.06 2.15
CA LEU A 218 -7.09 14.39 0.92
C LEU A 218 -6.82 15.31 -0.27
N ASP A 219 -5.59 15.31 -0.75
CA ASP A 219 -5.19 16.01 -1.97
C ASP A 219 -4.67 15.03 -3.03
N ASN A 220 -4.27 15.56 -4.19
CA ASN A 220 -3.74 14.73 -5.27
C ASN A 220 -2.43 14.04 -4.85
N ASP A 221 -1.57 14.75 -4.11
CA ASP A 221 -0.28 14.25 -3.66
C ASP A 221 -0.45 13.09 -2.68
N PHE A 222 -1.47 13.12 -1.83
CA PHE A 222 -1.84 12.02 -0.95
C PHE A 222 -2.19 10.75 -1.73
N LEU A 223 -2.90 10.87 -2.87
CA LEU A 223 -3.28 9.75 -3.72
C LEU A 223 -2.11 9.19 -4.54
N THR A 224 -1.14 10.03 -4.91
CA THR A 224 -0.02 9.66 -5.78
C THR A 224 1.29 9.40 -5.04
N SER A 225 1.40 9.80 -3.77
CA SER A 225 2.62 9.59 -2.98
C SER A 225 2.66 8.20 -2.34
N PRO A 226 3.86 7.62 -2.17
CA PRO A 226 4.02 6.37 -1.46
C PRO A 226 3.80 6.54 0.05
N MET A 227 3.78 5.43 0.77
CA MET A 227 3.71 5.45 2.23
C MET A 227 4.95 6.16 2.82
N SER A 228 4.74 7.02 3.82
CA SER A 228 5.82 7.67 4.57
C SER A 228 5.66 7.51 6.09
N SER A 229 6.78 7.57 6.81
CA SER A 229 6.81 7.69 8.26
C SER A 229 6.65 9.13 8.76
N THR A 230 6.73 10.11 7.86
CA THR A 230 6.43 11.52 8.12
C THR A 230 5.00 11.83 7.65
N PRO A 231 4.11 12.32 8.55
CA PRO A 231 2.72 12.63 8.23
C PRO A 231 2.55 13.54 7.00
N ALA A 232 3.36 14.60 6.88
CA ALA A 232 3.26 15.57 5.79
C ALA A 232 3.51 14.98 4.39
N LEU A 233 4.25 13.87 4.29
CA LEU A 233 4.62 13.22 3.02
C LEU A 233 3.91 11.87 2.83
N ALA A 234 3.01 11.50 3.73
CA ALA A 234 2.43 10.17 3.77
C ALA A 234 1.30 10.05 2.76
N GLY A 235 1.48 9.24 1.71
CA GLY A 235 0.44 8.92 0.74
C GLY A 235 -0.09 7.49 0.82
N VAL A 236 -1.12 7.20 0.01
CA VAL A 236 -1.83 5.92 -0.05
C VAL A 236 -1.61 5.14 -1.34
N ARG A 237 -0.80 5.63 -2.28
CA ARG A 237 -0.63 5.02 -3.62
C ARG A 237 -0.28 3.53 -3.53
N THR A 238 0.72 3.19 -2.74
CA THR A 238 1.22 1.81 -2.60
C THR A 238 0.15 0.86 -2.07
N ALA A 239 -0.65 1.30 -1.10
CA ALA A 239 -1.75 0.53 -0.54
C ALA A 239 -2.98 0.47 -1.46
N LEU A 240 -3.23 1.53 -2.24
CA LEU A 240 -4.30 1.56 -3.23
C LEU A 240 -4.05 0.54 -4.34
N ILE A 241 -2.83 0.51 -4.88
CA ILE A 241 -2.41 -0.48 -5.90
C ILE A 241 -2.49 -1.89 -5.30
N GLY A 242 -1.98 -2.09 -4.09
CA GLY A 242 -2.06 -3.39 -3.42
C GLY A 242 -3.50 -3.85 -3.15
N SER A 243 -4.39 -2.95 -2.73
CA SER A 243 -5.83 -3.22 -2.56
C SER A 243 -6.50 -3.61 -3.88
N LEU A 244 -6.21 -2.91 -4.98
CA LEU A 244 -6.74 -3.25 -6.31
C LEU A 244 -6.26 -4.63 -6.78
N GLY A 245 -4.97 -4.92 -6.64
CA GLY A 245 -4.41 -6.23 -7.00
C GLY A 245 -5.01 -7.35 -6.16
N LEU A 246 -5.19 -7.12 -4.86
CA LEU A 246 -5.83 -8.06 -3.95
C LEU A 246 -7.27 -8.38 -4.37
N MET A 247 -8.06 -7.35 -4.70
CA MET A 247 -9.43 -7.51 -5.20
C MET A 247 -9.48 -8.26 -6.52
N ALA A 248 -8.52 -8.01 -7.42
CA ALA A 248 -8.42 -8.74 -8.68
C ALA A 248 -8.21 -10.24 -8.44
N VAL A 249 -7.30 -10.63 -7.54
CA VAL A 249 -7.09 -12.05 -7.18
C VAL A 249 -8.35 -12.65 -6.56
N VAL A 250 -9.00 -11.96 -5.62
CA VAL A 250 -10.24 -12.42 -5.00
C VAL A 250 -11.31 -12.65 -6.07
N ALA A 251 -11.54 -11.70 -6.95
CA ALA A 251 -12.52 -11.82 -8.03
C ALA A 251 -12.18 -12.98 -8.98
N LEU A 252 -10.93 -13.08 -9.44
CA LEU A 252 -10.50 -14.11 -10.38
C LEU A 252 -10.64 -15.53 -9.83
N VAL A 253 -10.48 -15.73 -8.52
CA VAL A 253 -10.53 -17.05 -7.90
C VAL A 253 -11.93 -17.37 -7.39
N SER A 254 -12.51 -16.47 -6.59
CA SER A 254 -13.76 -16.77 -5.88
C SER A 254 -14.99 -16.78 -6.78
N LEU A 255 -15.01 -15.99 -7.87
CA LEU A 255 -16.14 -15.99 -8.80
C LEU A 255 -16.27 -17.30 -9.58
N PRO A 256 -15.25 -17.77 -10.34
CA PRO A 256 -15.41 -19.00 -11.11
C PRO A 256 -15.62 -20.21 -10.22
N VAL A 257 -14.87 -20.30 -9.10
CA VAL A 257 -14.97 -21.43 -8.18
C VAL A 257 -16.33 -21.42 -7.45
N GLY A 258 -16.78 -20.25 -6.99
CA GLY A 258 -18.03 -20.12 -6.25
C GLY A 258 -19.26 -20.36 -7.11
N VAL A 259 -19.30 -19.73 -8.31
CA VAL A 259 -20.39 -19.94 -9.26
C VAL A 259 -20.39 -21.37 -9.80
N GLY A 260 -19.21 -21.94 -10.09
CA GLY A 260 -19.09 -23.33 -10.52
C GLY A 260 -19.60 -24.32 -9.46
N ALA A 261 -19.23 -24.11 -8.19
CA ALA A 261 -19.74 -24.91 -7.08
C ALA A 261 -21.27 -24.77 -6.92
N ALA A 262 -21.81 -23.56 -7.06
CA ALA A 262 -23.25 -23.33 -7.00
C ALA A 262 -24.00 -24.01 -8.15
N ILE A 263 -23.48 -23.95 -9.38
CA ILE A 263 -24.02 -24.68 -10.53
C ILE A 263 -24.00 -26.18 -10.24
N TYR A 264 -22.90 -26.72 -9.71
CA TYR A 264 -22.84 -28.14 -9.37
C TYR A 264 -23.87 -28.52 -8.30
N LEU A 265 -23.99 -27.74 -7.23
CA LEU A 265 -24.89 -28.05 -6.12
C LEU A 265 -26.37 -27.93 -6.49
N GLU A 266 -26.77 -26.94 -7.30
CA GLU A 266 -28.19 -26.80 -7.69
C GLU A 266 -28.55 -27.63 -8.93
N GLU A 267 -27.63 -27.75 -9.89
CA GLU A 267 -27.93 -28.33 -11.20
C GLU A 267 -27.29 -29.70 -11.41
N TYR A 268 -26.55 -30.29 -10.47
CA TYR A 268 -26.00 -31.63 -10.65
C TYR A 268 -26.12 -32.51 -9.40
N ALA A 269 -25.88 -31.94 -8.22
CA ALA A 269 -25.93 -32.67 -6.97
C ALA A 269 -27.36 -33.15 -6.70
N GLY A 270 -27.52 -34.44 -6.43
CA GLY A 270 -28.78 -34.99 -5.96
C GLY A 270 -29.03 -34.62 -4.50
N HIS A 271 -30.26 -34.83 -4.02
CA HIS A 271 -30.67 -34.61 -2.62
C HIS A 271 -30.10 -35.65 -1.63
N GLY A 272 -28.88 -36.13 -1.86
CA GLY A 272 -28.21 -37.14 -1.05
C GLY A 272 -27.59 -36.57 0.24
N PHE A 273 -27.07 -37.47 1.08
CA PHE A 273 -26.36 -37.09 2.30
C PHE A 273 -25.15 -36.19 2.01
N ILE A 274 -24.39 -36.49 0.94
CA ILE A 274 -23.18 -35.73 0.56
C ILE A 274 -23.54 -34.28 0.21
N SER A 275 -24.60 -34.02 -0.57
CA SER A 275 -25.01 -32.64 -0.89
C SER A 275 -25.40 -31.87 0.36
N ARG A 276 -26.24 -32.47 1.22
CA ARG A 276 -26.63 -31.86 2.50
C ARG A 276 -25.41 -31.55 3.39
N LEU A 277 -24.44 -32.45 3.44
CA LEU A 277 -23.21 -32.24 4.19
C LEU A 277 -22.41 -31.06 3.63
N ILE A 278 -22.22 -30.99 2.31
CA ILE A 278 -21.50 -29.88 1.66
C ILE A 278 -22.23 -28.56 1.91
N GLU A 279 -23.53 -28.48 1.64
CA GLU A 279 -24.34 -27.27 1.85
C GLU A 279 -24.28 -26.79 3.30
N THR A 280 -24.36 -27.72 4.27
CA THR A 280 -24.26 -27.39 5.70
C THR A 280 -22.88 -26.82 6.02
N ASN A 281 -21.80 -27.40 5.49
CA ASN A 281 -20.45 -26.90 5.71
C ASN A 281 -20.22 -25.53 5.06
N VAL A 282 -20.73 -25.30 3.85
CA VAL A 282 -20.65 -24.00 3.18
C VAL A 282 -21.35 -22.93 4.03
N ARG A 283 -22.55 -23.22 4.54
CA ARG A 283 -23.28 -22.29 5.43
C ARG A 283 -22.57 -22.06 6.75
N ASN A 284 -21.99 -23.10 7.35
CA ASN A 284 -21.21 -22.98 8.58
C ASN A 284 -19.95 -22.14 8.36
N LEU A 285 -19.24 -22.35 7.25
CA LEU A 285 -18.04 -21.59 6.87
C LEU A 285 -18.37 -20.10 6.69
N ALA A 286 -19.51 -19.75 6.10
CA ALA A 286 -19.95 -18.35 5.98
C ALA A 286 -20.12 -17.65 7.34
N GLY A 287 -20.32 -18.41 8.42
CA GLY A 287 -20.43 -17.89 9.80
C GLY A 287 -19.11 -17.84 10.58
N VAL A 288 -18.00 -18.34 10.03
CA VAL A 288 -16.72 -18.40 10.73
C VAL A 288 -16.09 -16.99 10.86
N PRO A 289 -15.57 -16.60 12.04
CA PRO A 289 -14.88 -15.32 12.20
C PRO A 289 -13.68 -15.16 11.25
N SER A 290 -13.51 -13.96 10.69
CA SER A 290 -12.50 -13.72 9.64
C SER A 290 -11.05 -13.96 10.09
N ILE A 291 -10.73 -13.78 11.37
CA ILE A 291 -9.41 -14.08 11.93
C ILE A 291 -8.99 -15.55 11.76
N ILE A 292 -9.96 -16.48 11.79
CA ILE A 292 -9.70 -17.92 11.60
C ILE A 292 -9.25 -18.18 10.16
N TYR A 293 -9.88 -17.52 9.18
CA TYR A 293 -9.45 -17.57 7.79
C TYR A 293 -8.05 -16.99 7.61
N GLY A 294 -7.69 -15.94 8.35
CA GLY A 294 -6.32 -15.42 8.40
C GLY A 294 -5.30 -16.48 8.82
N MET A 295 -5.58 -17.18 9.93
CA MET A 295 -4.68 -18.24 10.44
C MET A 295 -4.59 -19.43 9.47
N LEU A 296 -5.72 -19.83 8.88
CA LEU A 296 -5.76 -20.90 7.88
C LEU A 296 -5.01 -20.50 6.60
N GLY A 297 -5.20 -19.27 6.14
CA GLY A 297 -4.52 -18.72 4.98
C GLY A 297 -3.01 -18.59 5.18
N LEU A 298 -2.57 -18.22 6.39
CA LEU A 298 -1.16 -18.25 6.76
C LEU A 298 -0.60 -19.69 6.68
N ALA A 299 -1.32 -20.68 7.20
CA ALA A 299 -0.88 -22.07 7.16
C ALA A 299 -0.83 -22.65 5.74
N ILE A 300 -1.85 -22.38 4.92
CA ILE A 300 -1.99 -22.97 3.59
C ILE A 300 -1.29 -22.12 2.52
N PHE A 301 -1.70 -20.87 2.36
CA PHE A 301 -1.28 -20.05 1.22
C PHE A 301 0.06 -19.36 1.43
N VAL A 302 0.41 -19.00 2.67
CA VAL A 302 1.74 -18.42 2.95
C VAL A 302 2.78 -19.50 3.16
N ARG A 303 2.51 -20.51 4.00
CA ARG A 303 3.50 -21.54 4.35
C ARG A 303 3.52 -22.71 3.38
N ALA A 304 2.38 -23.37 3.14
CA ALA A 304 2.36 -24.56 2.29
C ALA A 304 2.57 -24.24 0.80
N LEU A 305 2.04 -23.11 0.32
CA LEU A 305 2.30 -22.61 -1.03
C LEU A 305 3.50 -21.65 -1.12
N ALA A 306 4.34 -21.54 -0.07
CA ALA A 306 5.56 -20.75 -0.14
C ALA A 306 6.40 -21.11 -1.38
N PRO A 307 6.64 -22.40 -1.71
CA PRO A 307 7.46 -22.77 -2.87
C PRO A 307 6.92 -22.27 -4.23
N PHE A 308 5.62 -22.09 -4.34
CA PHE A 308 4.98 -21.58 -5.56
C PHE A 308 4.98 -20.04 -5.56
N THR A 309 4.57 -19.46 -4.44
CA THR A 309 4.33 -18.02 -4.33
C THR A 309 5.61 -17.22 -4.15
N SER A 310 6.67 -17.81 -3.62
CA SER A 310 8.00 -17.19 -3.51
C SER A 310 8.82 -17.27 -4.81
N GLY A 311 8.31 -17.94 -5.85
CA GLY A 311 9.06 -18.12 -7.10
C GLY A 311 10.08 -19.26 -7.07
N MET A 312 10.20 -19.98 -5.94
CA MET A 312 11.11 -21.12 -5.74
C MET A 312 11.01 -22.15 -6.88
N ILE A 313 9.79 -22.55 -7.26
CA ILE A 313 9.56 -23.55 -8.31
C ILE A 313 9.94 -23.07 -9.72
N PHE A 314 9.94 -21.76 -9.95
CA PHE A 314 10.38 -21.18 -11.22
C PHE A 314 11.89 -20.94 -11.26
N GLY A 315 12.64 -21.50 -10.30
CA GLY A 315 14.08 -21.36 -10.22
C GLY A 315 14.50 -19.98 -9.74
N TYR A 316 13.64 -19.22 -9.04
CA TYR A 316 13.97 -17.92 -8.44
C TYR A 316 14.41 -18.01 -6.97
N ASN A 317 14.73 -19.23 -6.51
CA ASN A 317 15.18 -19.55 -5.16
C ASN A 317 16.39 -18.75 -4.62
N LEU A 318 16.18 -18.00 -3.55
CA LEU A 318 17.18 -17.87 -2.49
C LEU A 318 16.77 -18.88 -1.40
N ASP A 319 17.43 -20.03 -1.32
CA ASP A 319 17.18 -21.00 -0.26
C ASP A 319 17.60 -20.38 1.08
N ALA A 320 16.63 -19.85 1.83
CA ALA A 320 16.82 -18.81 2.83
C ALA A 320 17.41 -17.51 2.23
N PRO A 321 17.18 -16.32 2.82
CA PRO A 321 17.94 -15.12 2.47
C PRO A 321 19.38 -15.24 2.99
N THR A 322 20.07 -16.34 2.70
CA THR A 322 21.50 -16.45 2.88
C THR A 322 22.15 -15.70 1.73
N VAL A 323 23.17 -14.91 2.10
CA VAL A 323 24.02 -14.20 1.15
C VAL A 323 24.51 -15.13 0.01
N GLU A 324 24.70 -16.39 0.35
CA GLU A 324 25.20 -17.43 -0.54
C GLU A 324 24.39 -17.65 -1.82
N SER A 325 23.07 -17.75 -1.70
CA SER A 325 22.20 -18.02 -2.86
C SER A 325 22.03 -16.82 -3.80
N VAL A 326 22.17 -15.59 -3.31
CA VAL A 326 22.17 -14.39 -4.16
C VAL A 326 23.49 -14.30 -4.91
N ILE A 327 24.60 -14.64 -4.25
CA ILE A 327 25.94 -14.63 -4.87
C ILE A 327 26.01 -15.63 -6.01
N GLU A 328 25.55 -16.86 -5.81
CA GLU A 328 25.50 -17.87 -6.88
C GLU A 328 24.71 -17.42 -8.10
N ARG A 329 23.68 -16.58 -7.90
CA ARG A 329 22.83 -16.06 -8.99
C ARG A 329 23.41 -14.87 -9.73
N ILE A 330 24.17 -14.02 -9.03
CA ILE A 330 24.83 -12.87 -9.65
C ILE A 330 26.24 -13.21 -10.15
N ALA A 331 26.88 -14.27 -9.64
CA ALA A 331 28.21 -14.73 -10.04
C ALA A 331 28.36 -14.95 -11.56
N PRO A 332 27.36 -15.46 -12.31
CA PRO A 332 27.41 -15.52 -13.76
C PRO A 332 27.48 -14.13 -14.43
N ALA A 333 26.85 -13.10 -13.86
CA ALA A 333 26.97 -11.73 -14.35
C ALA A 333 28.36 -11.13 -14.10
N PHE A 334 29.17 -11.78 -13.26
CA PHE A 334 30.56 -11.44 -12.99
C PHE A 334 31.53 -12.50 -13.56
N ASP A 335 31.09 -13.31 -14.53
CA ASP A 335 31.91 -14.29 -15.24
C ASP A 335 32.68 -15.26 -14.30
N GLY A 336 32.06 -15.61 -13.16
CA GLY A 336 32.66 -16.50 -12.16
C GLY A 336 33.68 -15.82 -11.23
N ALA A 337 33.85 -14.51 -11.31
CA ALA A 337 34.79 -13.74 -10.49
C ALA A 337 34.47 -13.77 -8.98
N ILE A 338 33.27 -14.21 -8.58
CA ILE A 338 32.81 -14.30 -7.20
C ILE A 338 32.39 -15.74 -6.91
N ALA A 339 32.98 -16.35 -5.90
CA ALA A 339 32.73 -17.72 -5.48
C ALA A 339 32.56 -17.80 -3.95
N ILE A 340 31.94 -18.87 -3.47
CA ILE A 340 31.78 -19.14 -2.03
C ILE A 340 32.48 -20.44 -1.70
N ASN A 341 33.35 -20.38 -0.69
CA ASN A 341 33.95 -21.55 -0.06
C ASN A 341 33.75 -21.43 1.44
N ASP A 342 33.06 -22.40 2.05
CA ASP A 342 32.85 -22.50 3.50
C ASP A 342 32.28 -21.23 4.16
N GLY A 343 31.27 -20.62 3.52
CA GLY A 343 30.64 -19.39 4.02
C GLY A 343 31.49 -18.12 3.87
N VAL A 344 32.66 -18.22 3.23
CA VAL A 344 33.55 -17.11 2.90
C VAL A 344 33.40 -16.78 1.42
N ILE A 345 33.09 -15.52 1.13
CA ILE A 345 33.03 -15.01 -0.23
C ILE A 345 34.46 -14.76 -0.69
N THR A 346 34.86 -15.45 -1.76
CA THR A 346 36.17 -15.35 -2.39
C THR A 346 35.99 -14.74 -3.77
N SER A 347 36.73 -13.67 -4.07
CA SER A 347 36.85 -13.18 -5.45
C SER A 347 38.00 -13.93 -6.12
N GLN A 348 37.76 -14.63 -7.22
CA GLN A 348 38.81 -15.31 -7.99
C GLN A 348 39.55 -14.37 -8.95
N SER A 349 39.13 -13.11 -9.04
CA SER A 349 39.80 -12.12 -9.88
C SER A 349 40.35 -10.97 -9.04
N ASP A 350 41.56 -10.53 -9.38
CA ASP A 350 42.13 -9.23 -9.00
C ASP A 350 41.33 -8.04 -9.62
N ILE A 351 40.17 -8.32 -10.22
CA ILE A 351 39.44 -7.45 -11.17
C ILE A 351 38.16 -6.87 -10.54
N ILE A 352 37.79 -7.25 -9.30
CA ILE A 352 36.66 -6.61 -8.62
C ILE A 352 37.18 -5.36 -7.91
N ASP A 353 37.00 -4.22 -8.56
CA ASP A 353 37.27 -2.92 -7.97
C ASP A 353 36.37 -2.67 -6.75
N ALA A 354 36.88 -1.94 -5.76
CA ALA A 354 36.15 -1.63 -4.54
C ALA A 354 34.72 -1.05 -4.76
N PRO A 355 34.46 -0.22 -5.79
CA PRO A 355 33.11 0.19 -6.14
C PRO A 355 32.15 -0.94 -6.53
N THR A 356 32.64 -2.00 -7.18
CA THR A 356 31.83 -3.16 -7.57
C THR A 356 31.55 -4.06 -6.36
N ALA A 357 32.54 -4.28 -5.48
CA ALA A 357 32.34 -4.96 -4.21
C ALA A 357 31.32 -4.23 -3.31
N GLU A 358 31.37 -2.91 -3.25
CA GLU A 358 30.44 -2.07 -2.50
C GLU A 358 29.01 -2.11 -3.07
N ARG A 359 28.86 -2.16 -4.40
CA ARG A 359 27.54 -2.29 -5.07
C ARG A 359 26.88 -3.64 -4.80
N ILE A 360 27.68 -4.70 -4.75
CA ILE A 360 27.22 -6.05 -4.39
C ILE A 360 26.80 -6.08 -2.93
N ALA A 361 27.61 -5.54 -2.00
CA ALA A 361 27.24 -5.40 -0.59
C ALA A 361 25.95 -4.59 -0.38
N ASN A 362 25.73 -3.53 -1.16
CA ASN A 362 24.50 -2.72 -1.11
C ASN A 362 23.25 -3.42 -1.69
N ALA A 363 23.44 -4.38 -2.60
CA ALA A 363 22.38 -5.28 -3.03
C ALA A 363 22.01 -6.27 -1.91
N PHE A 364 23.02 -6.80 -1.20
CA PHE A 364 22.84 -7.69 -0.03
C PHE A 364 22.10 -7.04 1.14
N LEU A 365 22.38 -5.77 1.44
CA LEU A 365 21.72 -5.01 2.51
C LEU A 365 20.19 -4.85 2.32
N HIS A 366 19.65 -5.12 1.12
CA HIS A 366 18.19 -5.12 0.89
C HIS A 366 17.50 -6.45 1.22
N PHE A 367 18.23 -7.55 1.42
CA PHE A 367 17.65 -8.89 1.58
C PHE A 367 17.57 -9.40 3.02
N GLY A 368 18.03 -8.61 4.01
CA GLY A 368 17.99 -8.97 5.43
C GLY A 368 19.17 -9.86 5.85
N LYS A 369 19.79 -9.49 6.99
CA LYS A 369 21.10 -9.93 7.55
C LYS A 369 21.61 -11.34 7.19
N PRO A 370 22.89 -11.46 6.80
CA PRO A 370 23.87 -12.14 7.67
C PRO A 370 25.31 -11.56 7.63
N SER A 371 26.15 -12.04 8.56
CA SER A 371 27.57 -11.72 8.78
C SER A 371 28.47 -12.12 7.61
N LEU A 372 29.46 -11.28 7.29
CA LEU A 372 30.41 -11.45 6.18
C LEU A 372 31.83 -11.51 6.76
N THR A 373 32.58 -12.59 6.50
CA THR A 373 33.99 -12.70 6.92
C THR A 373 34.84 -12.92 5.68
N MET A 374 35.83 -12.06 5.44
CA MET A 374 36.73 -12.12 4.29
C MET A 374 38.15 -12.49 4.75
N HIS A 375 38.86 -13.35 4.01
CA HIS A 375 40.25 -13.72 4.30
C HIS A 375 41.15 -13.29 3.13
N GLY A 376 42.15 -12.45 3.40
CA GLY A 376 43.14 -12.01 2.41
C GLY A 376 43.93 -10.79 2.87
N ASN A 377 45.13 -10.60 2.33
CA ASN A 377 46.16 -9.67 2.81
C ASN A 377 45.66 -8.24 3.11
N SER A 378 46.19 -7.67 4.19
CA SER A 378 46.18 -6.31 4.79
C SER A 378 45.21 -5.19 4.32
N LYS A 379 44.63 -5.23 3.12
CA LYS A 379 43.51 -4.38 2.66
C LYS A 379 42.12 -4.99 2.90
N VAL A 380 42.01 -6.30 3.09
CA VAL A 380 40.72 -6.99 3.35
C VAL A 380 40.26 -6.81 4.80
N ALA A 381 41.18 -6.62 5.75
CA ALA A 381 40.86 -6.31 7.14
C ALA A 381 40.21 -4.92 7.31
N GLU A 382 40.55 -3.95 6.46
CA GLU A 382 39.89 -2.64 6.44
C GLU A 382 38.49 -2.71 5.82
N LEU A 383 38.30 -3.57 4.81
CA LEU A 383 36.99 -3.83 4.20
C LEU A 383 36.05 -4.57 5.16
N SER A 384 36.57 -5.56 5.91
CA SER A 384 35.81 -6.31 6.92
C SER A 384 35.40 -5.41 8.10
N ASN A 385 36.30 -4.53 8.57
CA ASN A 385 35.97 -3.55 9.62
C ASN A 385 34.96 -2.49 9.15
N SER A 386 34.99 -2.11 7.88
CA SER A 386 34.02 -1.17 7.28
C SER A 386 32.65 -1.82 7.07
N LEU A 387 32.59 -3.11 6.73
CA LEU A 387 31.35 -3.88 6.64
C LEU A 387 30.77 -4.20 8.03
N ALA A 388 31.61 -4.53 9.01
CA ALA A 388 31.20 -4.80 10.39
C ALA A 388 30.63 -3.54 11.08
N ALA A 389 31.22 -2.37 10.82
CA ALA A 389 30.71 -1.08 11.29
C ALA A 389 29.36 -0.68 10.64
N ALA A 390 29.08 -1.15 9.43
CA ALA A 390 27.80 -0.93 8.74
C ALA A 390 26.69 -1.92 9.18
N LEU A 391 27.04 -3.02 9.86
CA LEU A 391 26.12 -4.13 10.19
C LEU A 391 25.80 -4.28 11.69
N ASP A 392 26.40 -3.47 12.57
CA ASP A 392 26.27 -3.52 14.05
C ASP A 392 26.50 -4.94 14.62
N ILE A 393 27.65 -5.53 14.26
CA ILE A 393 28.09 -6.84 14.76
C ILE A 393 29.38 -6.62 15.56
N HIS A 394 29.38 -6.98 16.86
CA HIS A 394 30.57 -6.96 17.70
C HIS A 394 31.61 -7.96 17.18
N VAL A 395 32.79 -7.48 16.81
CA VAL A 395 33.96 -8.31 16.51
C VAL A 395 35.06 -7.90 17.48
N ASP A 396 35.23 -8.68 18.55
CA ASP A 396 36.35 -8.52 19.47
C ASP A 396 37.62 -9.15 18.87
N THR A 397 38.72 -8.40 19.03
CA THR A 397 40.14 -8.76 18.84
C THR A 397 40.62 -9.13 17.44
N ILE A 398 41.65 -8.42 16.95
CA ILE A 398 42.96 -9.00 16.58
C ILE A 398 44.00 -7.88 16.39
N ASP A 399 45.19 -8.20 16.88
CA ASP A 399 46.36 -7.39 17.17
C ASP A 399 47.29 -7.16 15.94
N SER A 400 48.15 -6.18 16.13
CA SER A 400 49.20 -5.56 15.32
C SER A 400 50.22 -6.46 14.60
N ARG A 401 50.61 -6.01 13.38
CA ARG A 401 51.98 -5.84 12.85
C ARG A 401 52.03 -6.07 11.34
N ALA A 402 52.19 -5.00 10.55
CA ALA A 402 52.96 -5.02 9.29
C ALA A 402 53.18 -3.58 8.79
N ASP A 403 54.44 -3.28 8.51
CA ASP A 403 55.00 -2.01 8.10
C ASP A 403 54.60 -1.62 6.68
N ASP A 404 53.82 -0.57 6.48
CA ASP A 404 54.13 0.42 5.43
C ASP A 404 53.42 1.76 5.69
N LYS A 405 54.21 2.84 5.85
CA LYS A 405 53.78 4.14 6.40
C LYS A 405 53.64 5.24 5.33
N ARG A 406 52.99 4.99 4.18
CA ARG A 406 52.90 6.01 3.10
C ARG A 406 51.54 6.31 2.47
N ALA A 407 50.42 5.78 2.96
CA ALA A 407 49.08 6.12 2.44
C ALA A 407 48.12 6.67 3.50
N ILE A 408 48.66 7.21 4.60
CA ILE A 408 47.87 7.56 5.78
C ILE A 408 48.29 8.96 6.26
N GLU A 409 47.60 9.98 5.80
CA GLU A 409 47.70 11.32 6.39
C GLU A 409 46.64 11.45 7.49
N ARG A 410 47.11 11.49 8.74
CA ARG A 410 46.25 11.51 9.94
C ARG A 410 45.72 12.92 10.19
N ARG A 411 44.47 13.20 9.81
CA ARG A 411 43.70 14.34 10.36
C ARG A 411 42.64 13.81 11.34
N GLY A 412 43.04 13.68 12.61
CA GLY A 412 42.13 13.26 13.68
C GLY A 412 41.81 11.76 13.67
N LYS A 413 40.53 11.40 13.85
CA LYS A 413 40.04 10.03 14.09
C LYS A 413 39.78 9.17 12.83
N TYR A 414 40.10 9.64 11.64
CA TYR A 414 39.81 8.91 10.39
C TYR A 414 41.00 8.90 9.43
N TYR A 415 41.11 7.80 8.67
CA TYR A 415 42.06 7.63 7.56
C TYR A 415 41.30 7.72 6.22
N ARG A 416 41.89 8.41 5.23
CA ARG A 416 41.32 8.59 3.89
C ARG A 416 42.11 7.72 2.90
N PHE A 417 41.39 6.89 2.14
CA PHE A 417 41.94 6.12 1.01
C PHE A 417 41.32 6.65 -0.29
N ASP A 418 42.15 7.10 -1.23
CA ASP A 418 41.70 7.47 -2.57
C ASP A 418 41.85 6.24 -3.50
N LEU A 419 40.75 5.81 -4.13
CA LEU A 419 40.70 4.70 -5.09
C LEU A 419 40.57 5.23 -6.54
N PRO A 420 41.23 4.62 -7.56
CA PRO A 420 41.17 5.04 -8.96
C PRO A 420 39.78 4.83 -9.61
N ARG A 421 39.43 5.64 -10.61
CA ARG A 421 38.05 5.82 -11.13
C ARG A 421 37.66 5.06 -12.40
N ASP A 422 38.53 4.28 -13.04
CA ASP A 422 38.26 3.83 -14.41
C ASP A 422 38.50 2.30 -14.62
N ALA A 423 37.49 1.63 -15.18
CA ALA A 423 37.41 0.26 -15.80
C ALA A 423 36.56 -0.81 -15.03
N PRO A 424 35.98 -1.81 -15.72
CA PRO A 424 34.61 -1.71 -16.25
C PRO A 424 33.73 -2.92 -15.86
N ILE A 425 32.58 -2.69 -15.23
CA ILE A 425 31.46 -3.62 -15.46
C ILE A 425 31.00 -3.33 -16.89
N SER A 426 31.08 -4.31 -17.79
CA SER A 426 30.52 -4.13 -19.13
C SER A 426 29.04 -3.73 -19.01
N HIS A 427 28.53 -2.89 -19.92
CA HIS A 427 27.12 -2.48 -19.90
C HIS A 427 26.18 -3.70 -19.88
N GLU A 428 26.60 -4.79 -20.51
CA GLU A 428 25.92 -6.08 -20.51
C GLU A 428 25.90 -6.75 -19.12
N ALA A 429 27.04 -6.83 -18.44
CA ALA A 429 27.13 -7.36 -17.07
C ALA A 429 26.32 -6.52 -16.07
N TYR A 430 26.31 -5.19 -16.22
CA TYR A 430 25.48 -4.30 -15.41
C TYR A 430 23.99 -4.54 -15.67
N THR A 431 23.61 -4.70 -16.94
CA THR A 431 22.22 -4.96 -17.34
C THR A 431 21.74 -6.32 -16.82
N GLU A 432 22.56 -7.36 -16.89
CA GLU A 432 22.23 -8.68 -16.36
C GLU A 432 22.16 -8.71 -14.83
N LEU A 433 23.03 -7.95 -14.14
CA LEU A 433 22.94 -7.75 -12.70
C LEU A 433 21.62 -7.08 -12.33
N MET A 434 21.25 -5.98 -12.99
CA MET A 434 20.00 -5.25 -12.72
C MET A 434 18.76 -6.09 -13.06
N LYS A 435 18.79 -6.87 -14.15
CA LYS A 435 17.73 -7.84 -14.46
C LYS A 435 17.60 -8.91 -13.38
N SER A 436 18.72 -9.41 -12.85
CA SER A 436 18.73 -10.42 -11.79
C SER A 436 18.20 -9.85 -10.47
N LEU A 437 18.60 -8.64 -10.09
CA LEU A 437 18.11 -7.95 -8.89
C LEU A 437 16.61 -7.60 -9.00
N ALA A 438 16.15 -7.15 -10.17
CA ALA A 438 14.74 -6.85 -10.42
C ALA A 438 13.86 -8.10 -10.32
N ARG A 439 14.34 -9.25 -10.81
CA ARG A 439 13.65 -10.55 -10.63
C ARG A 439 13.52 -10.92 -9.16
N ILE A 440 14.56 -10.74 -8.35
CA ILE A 440 14.50 -11.06 -6.92
C ILE A 440 13.50 -10.15 -6.18
N ASN A 441 13.44 -8.85 -6.51
CA ASN A 441 12.49 -7.92 -5.89
C ASN A 441 11.01 -8.17 -6.26
N SER A 442 10.76 -8.97 -7.31
CA SER A 442 9.41 -9.34 -7.76
C SER A 442 8.77 -10.49 -6.99
N PHE A 443 9.51 -11.13 -6.06
CA PHE A 443 9.05 -12.25 -5.24
C PHE A 443 9.31 -12.02 -3.74
N SER A 444 8.36 -12.41 -2.87
CA SER A 444 8.56 -12.44 -1.41
C SER A 444 9.14 -13.79 -0.97
N PRO A 445 10.31 -13.85 -0.33
CA PRO A 445 10.95 -15.11 0.09
C PRO A 445 10.10 -15.93 1.08
N ASN A 446 9.30 -15.25 1.90
CA ASN A 446 8.56 -15.86 3.00
C ASN A 446 7.12 -16.28 2.61
N GLY A 447 6.80 -16.30 1.31
CA GLY A 447 5.46 -16.65 0.80
C GLY A 447 4.36 -15.64 1.14
N ARG A 448 4.70 -14.53 1.80
CA ARG A 448 3.81 -13.41 2.12
C ARG A 448 3.66 -12.51 0.90
N THR A 449 2.86 -12.97 -0.04
CA THR A 449 2.63 -12.30 -1.33
C THR A 449 1.22 -11.75 -1.46
N LEU A 450 1.03 -10.85 -2.43
CA LEU A 450 -0.29 -10.36 -2.81
C LEU A 450 -1.24 -11.52 -3.20
N VAL A 451 -0.72 -12.51 -3.94
CA VAL A 451 -1.51 -13.72 -4.29
C VAL A 451 -1.87 -14.53 -3.06
N SER A 452 -0.94 -14.79 -2.13
CA SER A 452 -1.21 -15.59 -0.93
C SER A 452 -2.30 -14.95 -0.06
N ALA A 453 -2.27 -13.63 0.07
CA ALA A 453 -3.31 -12.88 0.77
C ALA A 453 -4.63 -12.84 -0.01
N GLY A 454 -4.58 -12.66 -1.33
CA GLY A 454 -5.76 -12.69 -2.20
C GLY A 454 -6.46 -14.04 -2.15
N LEU A 455 -5.72 -15.15 -2.11
CA LEU A 455 -6.25 -16.50 -1.92
C LEU A 455 -6.87 -16.69 -0.53
N THR A 456 -6.27 -16.08 0.51
CA THR A 456 -6.84 -16.10 1.86
C THR A 456 -8.18 -15.40 1.92
N LEU A 457 -8.30 -14.21 1.31
CA LEU A 457 -9.58 -13.51 1.20
C LEU A 457 -10.55 -14.23 0.27
N ALA A 458 -10.08 -14.83 -0.81
CA ALA A 458 -10.92 -15.64 -1.70
C ALA A 458 -11.55 -16.80 -0.94
N LEU A 459 -10.80 -17.47 -0.05
CA LEU A 459 -11.31 -18.54 0.80
C LEU A 459 -12.40 -18.05 1.78
N LEU A 460 -12.23 -16.86 2.36
CA LEU A 460 -13.23 -16.24 3.23
C LEU A 460 -14.52 -15.88 2.47
N ILE A 461 -14.38 -15.40 1.24
CA ILE A 461 -15.48 -14.89 0.42
C ILE A 461 -16.23 -16.00 -0.33
N LEU A 462 -15.55 -17.10 -0.63
CA LEU A 462 -16.07 -18.21 -1.42
C LEU A 462 -17.43 -18.73 -0.93
N PRO A 463 -17.65 -19.03 0.37
CA PRO A 463 -18.92 -19.55 0.85
C PRO A 463 -20.10 -18.60 0.58
N ILE A 464 -19.86 -17.30 0.68
CA ILE A 464 -20.89 -16.27 0.45
C ILE A 464 -21.27 -16.22 -1.04
N ILE A 465 -20.28 -16.31 -1.94
CA ILE A 465 -20.54 -16.37 -3.39
C ILE A 465 -21.31 -17.64 -3.74
N VAL A 466 -20.94 -18.79 -3.18
CA VAL A 466 -21.66 -20.06 -3.41
C VAL A 466 -23.13 -19.91 -3.02
N ILE A 467 -23.42 -19.45 -1.80
CA ILE A 467 -24.79 -19.32 -1.29
C ILE A 467 -25.62 -18.37 -2.19
N ASN A 468 -25.09 -17.18 -2.49
CA ASN A 468 -25.79 -16.20 -3.30
C ASN A 468 -26.03 -16.71 -4.73
N ALA A 469 -25.06 -17.44 -5.31
CA ALA A 469 -25.21 -18.02 -6.62
C ALA A 469 -26.23 -19.17 -6.65
N GLN A 470 -26.29 -20.00 -5.60
CA GLN A 470 -27.31 -21.04 -5.46
C GLN A 470 -28.71 -20.42 -5.40
N GLU A 471 -28.90 -19.37 -4.59
CA GLU A 471 -30.18 -18.67 -4.48
C GLU A 471 -30.62 -18.06 -5.82
N ALA A 472 -29.69 -17.46 -6.57
CA ALA A 472 -29.95 -16.90 -7.88
C ALA A 472 -30.34 -17.98 -8.92
N ILE A 473 -29.63 -19.12 -8.93
CA ILE A 473 -29.93 -20.24 -9.83
C ILE A 473 -31.30 -20.87 -9.48
N ARG A 474 -31.57 -21.04 -8.19
CA ARG A 474 -32.83 -21.59 -7.68
C ARG A 474 -34.03 -20.69 -7.97
N ALA A 475 -33.84 -19.38 -8.04
CA ALA A 475 -34.89 -18.42 -8.40
C ALA A 475 -35.37 -18.56 -9.85
N VAL A 476 -34.57 -19.17 -10.74
CA VAL A 476 -34.97 -19.42 -12.13
C VAL A 476 -36.11 -20.44 -12.16
N PRO A 477 -37.26 -20.16 -12.78
CA PRO A 477 -38.38 -21.08 -12.85
C PRO A 477 -38.01 -22.45 -13.46
N PHE A 478 -38.50 -23.54 -12.87
CA PHE A 478 -38.22 -24.89 -13.36
C PHE A 478 -38.75 -25.14 -14.78
N ALA A 479 -39.86 -24.51 -15.16
CA ALA A 479 -40.46 -24.61 -16.49
C ALA A 479 -39.49 -24.23 -17.63
N ILE A 480 -38.54 -23.32 -17.40
CA ILE A 480 -37.52 -22.95 -18.41
C ILE A 480 -36.60 -24.15 -18.71
N ARG A 481 -36.28 -24.95 -17.68
CA ARG A 481 -35.44 -26.15 -17.83
C ARG A 481 -36.19 -27.23 -18.60
N GLU A 482 -37.45 -27.47 -18.25
CA GLU A 482 -38.31 -28.44 -18.93
C GLU A 482 -38.54 -28.09 -20.40
N ALA A 483 -38.78 -26.81 -20.71
CA ALA A 483 -38.91 -26.34 -22.09
C ALA A 483 -37.62 -26.58 -22.90
N SER A 484 -36.46 -26.29 -22.31
CA SER A 484 -35.15 -26.55 -22.94
C SER A 484 -34.92 -28.04 -23.17
N PHE A 485 -35.25 -28.90 -22.20
CA PHE A 485 -35.16 -30.36 -22.35
C PHE A 485 -36.14 -30.90 -23.40
N GLY A 486 -37.35 -30.33 -23.48
CA GLY A 486 -38.34 -30.67 -24.51
C GLY A 486 -37.88 -30.36 -25.94
N LEU A 487 -36.97 -29.40 -26.10
CA LEU A 487 -36.31 -29.09 -27.38
C LEU A 487 -35.07 -29.97 -27.66
N GLY A 488 -34.78 -30.96 -26.81
CA GLY A 488 -33.63 -31.86 -26.95
C GLY A 488 -32.30 -31.27 -26.48
N ALA A 489 -32.30 -30.15 -25.76
CA ALA A 489 -31.08 -29.56 -25.23
C ALA A 489 -30.50 -30.41 -24.08
N THR A 490 -29.17 -30.51 -24.00
CA THR A 490 -28.49 -31.19 -22.90
C THR A 490 -28.55 -30.35 -21.61
N ARG A 491 -28.35 -30.98 -20.45
CA ARG A 491 -28.27 -30.28 -19.15
C ARG A 491 -27.27 -29.12 -19.17
N TRP A 492 -26.10 -29.33 -19.74
CA TRP A 492 -25.08 -28.29 -19.87
C TRP A 492 -25.53 -27.14 -20.79
N GLN A 493 -26.17 -27.45 -21.92
CA GLN A 493 -26.71 -26.43 -22.82
C GLN A 493 -27.82 -25.62 -22.15
N THR A 494 -28.74 -26.28 -21.43
CA THR A 494 -29.80 -25.62 -20.66
C THR A 494 -29.21 -24.69 -19.59
N ILE A 495 -28.19 -25.14 -18.86
CA ILE A 495 -27.52 -24.32 -17.84
C ILE A 495 -26.89 -23.09 -18.48
N TRP A 496 -26.07 -23.25 -19.51
CA TRP A 496 -25.32 -22.13 -20.09
C TRP A 496 -26.17 -21.15 -20.89
N ARG A 497 -27.21 -21.64 -21.57
CA ARG A 497 -28.01 -20.80 -22.47
C ARG A 497 -29.24 -20.21 -21.81
N GLN A 498 -29.77 -20.85 -20.77
CA GLN A 498 -31.03 -20.44 -20.15
C GLN A 498 -30.88 -20.09 -18.68
N VAL A 499 -30.38 -21.03 -17.87
CA VAL A 499 -30.36 -20.84 -16.41
C VAL A 499 -29.35 -19.80 -15.97
N LEU A 500 -28.10 -19.90 -16.42
CA LEU A 500 -27.01 -19.03 -16.00
C LEU A 500 -27.24 -17.57 -16.46
N PRO A 501 -27.67 -17.30 -17.72
CA PRO A 501 -28.02 -15.93 -18.12
C PRO A 501 -29.16 -15.34 -17.29
N ALA A 502 -30.21 -16.11 -17.00
CA ALA A 502 -31.34 -15.66 -16.17
C ALA A 502 -30.95 -15.43 -14.70
N ALA A 503 -30.04 -16.24 -14.16
CA ALA A 503 -29.53 -16.10 -12.80
C ALA A 503 -28.44 -15.02 -12.66
N LEU A 504 -27.79 -14.62 -13.76
CA LEU A 504 -26.62 -13.74 -13.76
C LEU A 504 -26.84 -12.42 -12.98
N PRO A 505 -27.97 -11.70 -13.12
CA PRO A 505 -28.18 -10.46 -12.35
C PRO A 505 -28.20 -10.71 -10.83
N GLY A 506 -28.74 -11.86 -10.39
CA GLY A 506 -28.76 -12.28 -9.00
C GLY A 506 -27.36 -12.65 -8.50
N ILE A 507 -26.62 -13.46 -9.27
CA ILE A 507 -25.23 -13.84 -8.96
C ILE A 507 -24.34 -12.60 -8.84
N MET A 508 -24.46 -11.65 -9.78
CA MET A 508 -23.70 -10.41 -9.77
C MET A 508 -24.01 -9.57 -8.52
N THR A 509 -25.29 -9.44 -8.15
CA THR A 509 -25.67 -8.68 -6.95
C THR A 509 -25.03 -9.29 -5.68
N GLY A 510 -25.11 -10.60 -5.53
CA GLY A 510 -24.45 -11.31 -4.43
C GLY A 510 -22.94 -11.19 -4.43
N THR A 511 -22.32 -11.25 -5.61
CA THR A 511 -20.87 -11.08 -5.78
C THR A 511 -20.42 -9.68 -5.38
N ILE A 512 -21.13 -8.64 -5.82
CA ILE A 512 -20.79 -7.24 -5.53
C ILE A 512 -20.76 -7.00 -4.02
N LEU A 513 -21.77 -7.53 -3.31
CA LEU A 513 -21.84 -7.42 -1.86
C LEU A 513 -20.71 -8.18 -1.16
N SER A 514 -20.38 -9.39 -1.64
CA SER A 514 -19.26 -10.18 -1.11
C SER A 514 -17.91 -9.50 -1.35
N ALA A 515 -17.66 -9.00 -2.57
CA ALA A 515 -16.44 -8.28 -2.91
C ALA A 515 -16.29 -7.01 -2.06
N SER A 516 -17.38 -6.26 -1.86
CA SER A 516 -17.40 -5.11 -0.94
C SER A 516 -16.92 -5.49 0.45
N ARG A 517 -17.45 -6.60 0.99
CA ARG A 517 -17.03 -7.07 2.30
C ARG A 517 -15.53 -7.39 2.32
N ALA A 518 -15.02 -8.07 1.30
CA ALA A 518 -13.61 -8.44 1.17
C ALA A 518 -12.65 -7.24 1.26
N VAL A 519 -13.02 -6.10 0.66
CA VAL A 519 -12.22 -4.86 0.67
C VAL A 519 -11.94 -4.36 2.08
N GLY A 520 -12.90 -4.52 2.98
CA GLY A 520 -12.81 -4.07 4.37
C GLY A 520 -12.26 -5.10 5.34
N GLU A 521 -11.86 -6.30 4.90
CA GLU A 521 -11.37 -7.36 5.80
C GLU A 521 -9.90 -7.13 6.17
N THR A 522 -9.65 -6.48 7.31
CA THR A 522 -8.29 -6.22 7.82
C THR A 522 -7.70 -7.42 8.58
N ALA A 523 -8.52 -8.15 9.35
CA ALA A 523 -8.05 -9.19 10.27
C ALA A 523 -7.31 -10.34 9.56
N PRO A 524 -7.80 -10.91 8.45
CA PRO A 524 -7.07 -11.96 7.74
C PRO A 524 -5.73 -11.47 7.19
N LEU A 525 -5.68 -10.22 6.70
CA LEU A 525 -4.50 -9.65 6.05
C LEU A 525 -3.37 -9.37 7.03
N ILE A 526 -3.70 -8.92 8.25
CA ILE A 526 -2.72 -8.77 9.34
C ILE A 526 -2.09 -10.14 9.66
N VAL A 527 -2.89 -11.20 9.78
CA VAL A 527 -2.39 -12.54 10.15
C VAL A 527 -1.51 -13.16 9.05
N VAL A 528 -1.89 -12.99 7.79
CA VAL A 528 -1.11 -13.45 6.63
C VAL A 528 0.22 -12.70 6.53
N GLY A 529 0.36 -11.56 7.19
CA GLY A 529 1.60 -10.81 7.29
C GLY A 529 1.81 -9.88 6.10
N ALA A 530 0.74 -9.24 5.63
CA ALA A 530 0.87 -8.08 4.75
C ALA A 530 1.83 -7.06 5.35
N ALA A 531 2.65 -6.42 4.51
CA ALA A 531 3.71 -5.55 4.98
C ALA A 531 3.13 -4.35 5.71
N THR A 532 3.61 -4.14 6.94
CA THR A 532 3.15 -3.05 7.79
C THR A 532 3.79 -1.71 7.46
N PHE A 533 4.83 -1.73 6.65
CA PHE A 533 5.43 -0.54 6.08
C PHE A 533 6.07 -0.93 4.77
N LEU A 534 5.54 -0.42 3.66
CA LEU A 534 6.05 -0.69 2.32
C LEU A 534 5.94 0.58 1.49
N VAL A 535 7.10 1.09 1.08
CA VAL A 535 7.24 2.33 0.30
C VAL A 535 7.29 2.03 -1.20
N THR A 536 7.65 0.80 -1.57
CA THR A 536 7.74 0.36 -2.96
C THR A 536 6.44 -0.27 -3.43
N ASP A 537 6.03 0.06 -4.65
CA ASP A 537 4.82 -0.52 -5.23
C ASP A 537 4.98 -2.00 -5.54
N PRO A 538 3.89 -2.79 -5.45
CA PRO A 538 3.93 -4.17 -5.88
C PRO A 538 4.13 -4.23 -7.40
N SER A 539 5.29 -4.71 -7.84
CA SER A 539 5.64 -4.88 -9.25
C SER A 539 5.08 -6.17 -9.86
N SER A 540 4.65 -7.11 -9.00
CA SER A 540 4.23 -8.46 -9.39
C SER A 540 3.18 -9.02 -8.40
N PRO A 541 2.29 -9.93 -8.82
CA PRO A 541 1.40 -10.64 -7.90
C PRO A 541 2.12 -11.44 -6.80
N PHE A 542 3.40 -11.73 -7.01
CA PHE A 542 4.26 -12.47 -6.08
C PHE A 542 5.11 -11.57 -5.18
N SER A 543 5.04 -10.25 -5.34
CA SER A 543 5.79 -9.33 -4.48
C SER A 543 5.12 -9.18 -3.12
N GLN A 544 5.86 -8.58 -2.18
CA GLN A 544 5.25 -8.05 -0.96
C GLN A 544 4.24 -6.95 -1.32
N PHE A 545 3.28 -6.73 -0.42
CA PHE A 545 2.21 -5.78 -0.64
C PHE A 545 1.72 -5.21 0.69
N THR A 546 1.01 -4.09 0.60
CA THR A 546 0.18 -3.54 1.67
C THR A 546 -1.20 -3.18 1.08
N ALA A 547 -2.17 -2.88 1.93
CA ALA A 547 -3.54 -2.59 1.51
C ALA A 547 -4.14 -1.48 2.37
N LEU A 548 -5.10 -0.73 1.82
CA LEU A 548 -5.69 0.43 2.49
C LEU A 548 -6.19 0.13 3.92
N PRO A 549 -6.90 -0.98 4.20
CA PRO A 549 -7.36 -1.26 5.57
C PRO A 549 -6.23 -1.46 6.58
N ILE A 550 -5.09 -1.99 6.13
CA ILE A 550 -3.91 -2.21 6.97
C ILE A 550 -3.19 -0.90 7.26
N GLN A 551 -3.03 -0.06 6.23
CA GLN A 551 -2.44 1.27 6.37
C GLN A 551 -3.28 2.15 7.29
N ILE A 552 -4.61 2.16 7.13
CA ILE A 552 -5.55 2.84 8.03
C ILE A 552 -5.36 2.36 9.47
N TYR A 553 -5.39 1.04 9.70
CA TYR A 553 -5.19 0.47 11.03
C TYR A 553 -3.87 0.93 11.66
N GLN A 554 -2.78 0.93 10.90
CA GLN A 554 -1.47 1.35 11.40
C GLN A 554 -1.40 2.82 11.74
N TRP A 555 -1.97 3.68 10.91
CA TRP A 555 -2.01 5.10 11.17
C TRP A 555 -2.86 5.44 12.40
N THR A 556 -4.00 4.77 12.58
CA THR A 556 -4.81 4.93 13.80
C THR A 556 -4.12 4.43 15.07
N ALA A 557 -3.16 3.50 14.96
CA ALA A 557 -2.39 3.00 16.08
C ALA A 557 -1.17 3.86 16.44
N ARG A 558 -0.85 4.91 15.66
CA ARG A 558 0.29 5.80 15.91
C ARG A 558 -0.07 6.83 16.98
N PRO A 559 0.88 7.19 17.89
CA PRO A 559 0.61 8.18 18.94
C PRO A 559 0.40 9.63 18.44
N GLN A 560 0.87 9.96 17.24
CA GLN A 560 0.83 11.33 16.71
C GLN A 560 -0.55 11.63 16.12
N ALA A 561 -1.18 12.74 16.54
CA ALA A 561 -2.53 13.11 16.13
C ALA A 561 -2.70 13.21 14.60
N GLN A 562 -1.68 13.71 13.90
CA GLN A 562 -1.69 13.87 12.44
C GLN A 562 -1.92 12.54 11.70
N PHE A 563 -1.42 11.42 12.22
CA PHE A 563 -1.68 10.11 11.60
C PHE A 563 -3.15 9.67 11.74
N ALA A 564 -3.86 10.11 12.77
CA ALA A 564 -5.30 9.85 12.87
C ALA A 564 -6.09 10.63 11.79
N ASP A 565 -5.70 11.86 11.50
CA ASP A 565 -6.32 12.69 10.45
C ASP A 565 -6.06 12.12 9.05
N ILE A 566 -4.81 11.71 8.79
CA ILE A 566 -4.42 11.04 7.54
C ILE A 566 -5.13 9.68 7.41
N ALA A 567 -5.33 8.95 8.51
CA ALA A 567 -6.14 7.74 8.50
C ALA A 567 -7.60 8.02 8.11
N ALA A 568 -8.18 9.12 8.59
CA ALA A 568 -9.52 9.54 8.17
C ALA A 568 -9.56 9.84 6.66
N ALA A 569 -8.55 10.53 6.11
CA ALA A 569 -8.43 10.73 4.66
C ALA A 569 -8.34 9.39 3.90
N ALA A 570 -7.54 8.43 4.36
CA ALA A 570 -7.49 7.10 3.77
C ALA A 570 -8.81 6.32 3.87
N ILE A 571 -9.59 6.49 4.94
CA ILE A 571 -10.95 5.92 5.04
C ILE A 571 -11.83 6.48 3.93
N ILE A 572 -11.76 7.79 3.63
CA ILE A 572 -12.49 8.39 2.51
C ILE A 572 -12.05 7.78 1.19
N VAL A 573 -10.75 7.57 0.98
CA VAL A 573 -10.23 6.89 -0.22
C VAL A 573 -10.78 5.47 -0.32
N LEU A 574 -10.74 4.69 0.76
CA LEU A 574 -11.28 3.34 0.81
C LEU A 574 -12.77 3.30 0.48
N LEU A 575 -13.57 4.19 1.08
CA LEU A 575 -15.00 4.30 0.81
C LEU A 575 -15.26 4.71 -0.65
N SER A 576 -14.49 5.66 -1.18
CA SER A 576 -14.59 6.11 -2.57
C SER A 576 -14.24 4.99 -3.55
N LEU A 577 -13.19 4.22 -3.26
CA LEU A 577 -12.82 3.03 -4.02
C LEU A 577 -13.96 1.99 -4.01
N MET A 578 -14.51 1.68 -2.83
CA MET A 578 -15.63 0.74 -2.70
C MET A 578 -16.87 1.20 -3.49
N LEU A 579 -17.23 2.48 -3.36
CA LEU A 579 -18.36 3.06 -4.10
C LEU A 579 -18.13 2.99 -5.61
N THR A 580 -16.93 3.30 -6.07
CA THR A 580 -16.57 3.28 -7.49
C THR A 580 -16.62 1.86 -8.05
N LEU A 581 -16.06 0.89 -7.34
CA LEU A 581 -16.09 -0.51 -7.76
C LEU A 581 -17.51 -1.09 -7.76
N ASN A 582 -18.30 -0.74 -6.76
CA ASN A 582 -19.71 -1.15 -6.69
C ASN A 582 -20.54 -0.51 -7.80
N ALA A 583 -20.35 0.78 -8.06
CA ALA A 583 -21.01 1.48 -9.16
C ALA A 583 -20.63 0.85 -10.50
N ALA A 584 -19.34 0.60 -10.75
CA ALA A 584 -18.87 -0.07 -11.97
C ALA A 584 -19.50 -1.45 -12.13
N ALA A 585 -19.57 -2.25 -11.06
CA ALA A 585 -20.17 -3.57 -11.11
C ALA A 585 -21.70 -3.54 -11.31
N ILE A 586 -22.40 -2.55 -10.74
CA ILE A 586 -23.83 -2.32 -10.98
C ILE A 586 -24.08 -1.89 -12.42
N LEU A 587 -23.26 -0.99 -12.98
CA LEU A 587 -23.34 -0.58 -14.38
C LEU A 587 -23.13 -1.77 -15.32
N LEU A 588 -22.14 -2.62 -15.01
CA LEU A 588 -21.90 -3.87 -15.71
C LEU A 588 -23.14 -4.78 -15.65
N ARG A 589 -23.73 -4.97 -14.46
CA ARG A 589 -24.97 -5.74 -14.25
C ARG A 589 -26.13 -5.22 -15.09
N ASN A 590 -26.38 -3.91 -15.05
CA ASN A 590 -27.50 -3.29 -15.76
C ASN A 590 -27.37 -3.48 -17.28
N ARG A 591 -26.15 -3.41 -17.82
CA ARG A 591 -25.91 -3.67 -19.25
C ARG A 591 -26.25 -5.11 -19.65
N TYR A 592 -25.96 -6.09 -18.80
CA TYR A 592 -26.29 -7.50 -19.05
C TYR A 592 -27.78 -7.81 -18.80
N SER A 593 -28.42 -7.12 -17.85
CA SER A 593 -29.84 -7.28 -17.53
C SER A 593 -30.80 -6.70 -18.59
N ILE A 594 -30.35 -5.87 -19.52
CA ILE A 594 -31.19 -5.34 -20.61
C ILE A 594 -31.24 -6.32 -21.80
N ARG A 595 -30.32 -7.31 -21.85
CA ARG A 595 -30.21 -8.27 -22.96
C ARG A 595 -30.98 -9.57 -22.74
N PHE A 596 -31.45 -9.83 -21.53
CA PHE A 596 -32.19 -11.04 -21.10
C PHE A 596 -33.30 -10.61 -20.16
#